data_AF-A0AAV2H969-F1
#
_entry.id   AF-A0AAV2H969-F1
#
_cell.length_a   1.000
_cell.length_b   1.000
_cell.length_c   1.000
_cell.angle_alpha   90.00
_cell.angle_beta   90.00
_cell.angle_gamma   90.00
#
_symmetry.space_group_name_H-M   'P 1'
#
loop_
_entity.id
_entity.type
_entity.pdbx_description
1 polymer ?
#
loop_
_entity_poly.entity_id
_entity_poly.type
_entity_poly.pdbx_seq_one_letter_code
_entity_poly.pdbx_strand_id
1 'polypeptide(L)'
;MSDSKLSYNFMLLGKTGSGKSSTGNTLLGRPCFKTSYSFKSCTKYVDKESNEFSQFIFTVVDTPGIHDTKKDMGINLKAFCDGISLIPEGLNSLLLVLKLGDRGTKELNETIVALKNTLGDSYFEKFCIIALTHGDLCPDLNNNNIQQWCKNKENIEQGSELQTLMSKCGYRVVLFYNKDEDKREESVRKLLSYIKPQAPRYTNKHFLKHADIRNTYYTSLGLTKPRAKIQKQLSGIGAEVDNLVKYNKGDVDKLLLKLDDLLKTIEEASKGTDAMDDFKFRVNELKAKIKNHPKDGKGGTVTQEKIHLGRKGCGIVITLVGVAGGCCASVPLANTRVDGGALAFGITLGIACGIGLGLVKLCSKLFSLYEARQRTRNHPTM
;
A
#
# COMPACT_ATOMS: atom_id res chain seq x y z
N MET A 1 -13.23 -26.96 -13.43
CA MET A 1 -13.03 -25.60 -12.87
C MET A 1 -12.26 -25.78 -11.57
N SER A 2 -11.07 -25.20 -11.42
CA SER A 2 -10.36 -25.24 -10.13
C SER A 2 -10.98 -24.17 -9.23
N ASP A 3 -11.69 -24.56 -8.18
CA ASP A 3 -12.19 -23.63 -7.16
C ASP A 3 -11.01 -22.96 -6.46
N SER A 4 -10.70 -21.72 -6.83
CA SER A 4 -9.68 -20.93 -6.13
C SER A 4 -10.20 -20.61 -4.72
N LYS A 5 -9.51 -21.11 -3.69
CA LYS A 5 -9.83 -20.81 -2.28
C LYS A 5 -9.84 -19.30 -2.03
N LEU A 6 -10.78 -18.84 -1.22
CA LEU A 6 -10.89 -17.42 -0.86
C LEU A 6 -9.74 -17.02 0.08
N SER A 7 -9.12 -15.88 -0.20
CA SER A 7 -8.01 -15.33 0.58
C SER A 7 -8.44 -14.13 1.43
N TYR A 8 -8.01 -14.08 2.68
CA TYR A 8 -8.22 -12.96 3.59
C TYR A 8 -6.91 -12.44 4.18
N ASN A 9 -6.70 -11.13 4.02
CA ASN A 9 -5.50 -10.42 4.42
C ASN A 9 -5.78 -9.46 5.56
N PHE A 10 -5.04 -9.58 6.66
CA PHE A 10 -5.24 -8.81 7.89
C PHE A 10 -3.95 -8.14 8.32
N MET A 11 -4.07 -6.93 8.86
CA MET A 11 -3.00 -6.28 9.61
C MET A 11 -3.48 -6.02 11.03
N LEU A 12 -2.70 -6.47 12.00
CA LEU A 12 -3.02 -6.34 13.42
C LEU A 12 -2.46 -5.04 13.97
N LEU A 13 -3.29 -4.26 14.64
CA LEU A 13 -2.96 -2.95 15.18
C LEU A 13 -3.27 -2.92 16.67
N GLY A 14 -2.58 -2.06 17.42
CA GLY A 14 -2.84 -1.85 18.84
C GLY A 14 -1.58 -1.87 19.69
N LYS A 15 -1.76 -1.61 20.98
CA LYS A 15 -0.68 -1.48 21.95
C LYS A 15 0.08 -2.78 22.18
N THR A 16 1.26 -2.67 22.77
CA THR A 16 1.99 -3.83 23.30
C THR A 16 1.14 -4.54 24.36
N GLY A 17 1.12 -5.88 24.34
CA GLY A 17 0.36 -6.67 25.31
C GLY A 17 -1.14 -6.80 25.05
N SER A 18 -1.70 -6.17 24.01
CA SER A 18 -3.14 -6.29 23.69
C SER A 18 -3.54 -7.66 23.12
N GLY A 19 -2.55 -8.50 22.78
CA GLY A 19 -2.76 -9.85 22.26
C GLY A 19 -2.71 -9.99 20.74
N LYS A 20 -2.11 -9.04 20.00
CA LYS A 20 -1.97 -9.09 18.53
C LYS A 20 -1.42 -10.43 18.02
N SER A 21 -0.21 -10.80 18.44
CA SER A 21 0.44 -12.04 18.00
C SER A 21 -0.41 -13.29 18.30
N SER A 22 -1.08 -13.33 19.46
CA SER A 22 -2.01 -14.41 19.80
C SER A 22 -3.22 -14.43 18.87
N THR A 23 -3.84 -13.27 18.61
CA THR A 23 -4.94 -13.14 17.63
C THR A 23 -4.49 -13.57 16.23
N GLY A 24 -3.27 -13.25 15.82
CA GLY A 24 -2.71 -13.71 14.56
C GLY A 24 -2.56 -15.23 14.49
N ASN A 25 -2.10 -15.86 15.57
CA ASN A 25 -2.02 -17.32 15.67
C ASN A 25 -3.40 -17.98 15.64
N THR A 26 -4.41 -17.37 16.28
CA THR A 26 -5.82 -17.79 16.22
C THR A 26 -6.34 -17.76 14.78
N LEU A 27 -6.08 -16.68 14.04
CA LEU A 27 -6.48 -16.54 12.63
C LEU A 27 -5.76 -17.54 11.71
N LEU A 28 -4.49 -17.80 11.97
CA LEU A 28 -3.66 -18.72 11.19
C LEU A 28 -3.89 -20.19 11.59
N GLY A 29 -4.61 -20.47 12.68
CA GLY A 29 -4.86 -21.82 13.18
C GLY A 29 -3.61 -22.54 13.73
N ARG A 30 -2.48 -21.84 13.88
CA ARG A 30 -1.21 -22.42 14.36
C ARG A 30 -0.32 -21.35 15.01
N PRO A 31 0.59 -21.70 15.94
CA PRO A 31 1.46 -20.74 16.61
C PRO A 31 2.62 -20.30 15.69
N CYS A 32 2.42 -19.23 14.91
CA CYS A 32 3.45 -18.66 14.02
C CYS A 32 4.21 -17.51 14.67
N PHE A 33 3.47 -16.56 15.25
CA PHE A 33 4.03 -15.39 15.91
C PHE A 33 4.41 -15.73 17.35
N LYS A 34 5.59 -15.27 17.77
CA LYS A 34 6.08 -15.48 19.15
C LYS A 34 5.23 -14.67 20.13
N THR A 35 4.59 -15.36 21.07
CA THR A 35 3.84 -14.74 22.17
C THR A 35 4.64 -14.80 23.46
N SER A 36 4.64 -13.72 24.25
CA SER A 36 5.27 -13.70 25.58
C SER A 36 4.44 -12.89 26.55
N TYR A 37 4.45 -13.31 27.81
CA TYR A 37 3.83 -12.61 28.93
C TYR A 37 4.79 -11.62 29.61
N SER A 38 5.99 -11.39 29.04
CA SER A 38 6.97 -10.48 29.62
C SER A 38 6.55 -9.01 29.45
N PHE A 39 6.96 -8.15 30.39
CA PHE A 39 6.80 -6.69 30.29
C PHE A 39 7.59 -6.04 29.14
N LYS A 40 8.44 -6.80 28.42
CA LYS A 40 9.18 -6.33 27.24
C LYS A 40 8.49 -6.82 25.96
N SER A 41 8.33 -5.93 24.98
CA SER A 41 7.78 -6.31 23.66
C SER A 41 8.68 -7.34 22.97
N CYS A 42 8.09 -8.46 22.53
CA CYS A 42 8.79 -9.47 21.73
C CYS A 42 8.85 -9.09 20.25
N THR A 43 7.79 -8.49 19.72
CA THR A 43 7.72 -8.05 18.33
C THR A 43 8.42 -6.70 18.18
N LYS A 44 9.60 -6.70 17.55
CA LYS A 44 10.40 -5.51 17.26
C LYS A 44 10.26 -5.03 15.80
N TYR A 45 9.80 -5.91 14.92
CA TYR A 45 9.65 -5.67 13.49
C TYR A 45 8.28 -6.17 13.02
N VAL A 46 7.86 -5.74 11.83
CA VAL A 46 6.68 -6.29 11.18
C VAL A 46 6.95 -7.73 10.78
N ASP A 47 6.01 -8.61 11.08
CA ASP A 47 6.09 -10.02 10.70
C ASP A 47 4.86 -10.40 9.87
N LYS A 48 5.05 -11.20 8.83
CA LYS A 48 3.98 -11.64 7.92
C LYS A 48 3.99 -13.14 7.83
N GLU A 49 2.85 -13.73 8.14
CA GLU A 49 2.64 -15.17 8.03
C GLU A 49 1.40 -15.49 7.21
N SER A 50 1.38 -16.69 6.64
CA SER A 50 0.24 -17.17 5.87
C SER A 50 0.00 -18.65 6.13
N ASN A 51 -1.27 -19.01 6.28
CA ASN A 51 -1.65 -20.40 6.46
C ASN A 51 -3.04 -20.64 5.87
N GLU A 52 -3.25 -21.85 5.39
CA GLU A 52 -4.60 -22.34 5.13
C GLU A 52 -5.20 -22.81 6.45
N PHE A 53 -6.35 -22.22 6.82
CA PHE A 53 -7.09 -22.63 7.99
C PHE A 53 -8.58 -22.68 7.63
N SER A 54 -9.24 -23.79 7.99
CA SER A 54 -10.56 -24.12 7.45
C SER A 54 -10.52 -24.17 5.90
N GLN A 55 -11.50 -23.62 5.18
CA GLN A 55 -11.47 -23.52 3.70
C GLN A 55 -10.80 -22.25 3.15
N PHE A 56 -10.14 -21.44 3.99
CA PHE A 56 -9.66 -20.11 3.62
C PHE A 56 -8.13 -19.99 3.71
N ILE A 57 -7.57 -19.13 2.86
CA ILE A 57 -6.16 -18.74 2.95
C ILE A 57 -6.08 -17.45 3.74
N PHE A 58 -5.43 -17.49 4.91
CA PHE A 58 -5.21 -16.32 5.73
C PHE A 58 -3.78 -15.80 5.55
N THR A 59 -3.65 -14.50 5.33
CA THR A 59 -2.39 -13.76 5.46
C THR A 59 -2.54 -12.76 6.59
N VAL A 60 -1.67 -12.82 7.59
CA VAL A 60 -1.71 -11.93 8.75
C VAL A 60 -0.38 -11.20 8.86
N VAL A 61 -0.45 -9.89 9.05
CA VAL A 61 0.69 -9.03 9.38
C VAL A 61 0.58 -8.63 10.84
N ASP A 62 1.51 -9.12 11.66
CA ASP A 62 1.69 -8.68 13.04
C ASP A 62 2.60 -7.44 13.05
N THR A 63 2.14 -6.37 13.69
CA THR A 63 2.93 -5.13 13.80
C THR A 63 3.50 -4.97 15.19
N PRO A 64 4.63 -4.24 15.35
CA PRO A 64 5.05 -3.77 16.66
C PRO A 64 3.92 -3.02 17.38
N GLY A 65 3.96 -3.03 18.72
CA GLY A 65 3.01 -2.26 19.52
C GLY A 65 3.17 -0.76 19.32
N ILE A 66 2.04 -0.07 19.25
CA ILE A 66 2.01 1.40 19.26
C ILE A 66 2.31 1.81 20.70
N HIS A 67 3.50 2.36 20.95
CA HIS A 67 3.92 2.81 22.28
C HIS A 67 3.52 4.28 22.49
N ASP A 68 3.10 4.61 23.71
CA ASP A 68 2.49 5.90 24.08
C ASP A 68 3.48 7.08 24.13
N THR A 69 4.78 6.87 23.88
CA THR A 69 5.73 7.99 23.89
C THR A 69 5.77 8.69 22.54
N LYS A 70 5.74 10.03 22.55
CA LYS A 70 5.85 10.86 21.34
C LYS A 70 7.02 10.46 20.45
N LYS A 71 8.12 9.93 21.00
CA LYS A 71 9.32 9.49 20.24
C LYS A 71 9.11 8.22 19.41
N ASP A 72 8.18 7.33 19.78
CA ASP A 72 8.02 6.00 19.16
C ASP A 72 7.09 5.99 17.94
N MET A 73 6.33 7.06 17.71
CA MET A 73 5.47 7.15 16.53
C MET A 73 6.25 7.16 15.20
N GLY A 74 7.53 7.57 15.20
CA GLY A 74 8.42 7.46 14.04
C GLY A 74 8.80 6.02 13.67
N ILE A 75 8.77 5.10 14.64
CA ILE A 75 9.06 3.67 14.44
C ILE A 75 7.84 2.96 13.82
N ASN A 76 6.63 3.40 14.13
CA ASN A 76 5.40 2.76 13.64
C ASN A 76 5.04 3.13 12.20
N LEU A 77 5.42 4.31 11.71
CA LEU A 77 5.14 4.69 10.32
C LEU A 77 5.78 3.72 9.33
N LYS A 78 7.07 3.41 9.55
CA LYS A 78 7.80 2.42 8.75
C LYS A 78 7.12 1.06 8.83
N ALA A 79 6.70 0.64 10.02
CA ALA A 79 5.99 -0.62 10.20
C ALA A 79 4.66 -0.68 9.40
N PHE A 80 3.89 0.41 9.35
CA PHE A 80 2.68 0.45 8.50
C PHE A 80 3.03 0.39 7.02
N CYS A 81 4.02 1.16 6.56
CA CYS A 81 4.49 1.12 5.17
C CYS A 81 4.95 -0.29 4.77
N ASP A 82 5.81 -0.90 5.57
CA ASP A 82 6.36 -2.24 5.35
C ASP A 82 5.22 -3.25 5.33
N GLY A 83 4.35 -3.23 6.34
CA GLY A 83 3.23 -4.16 6.45
C GLY A 83 2.23 -4.06 5.29
N ILE A 84 1.89 -2.85 4.82
CA ILE A 84 0.98 -2.68 3.67
C ILE A 84 1.71 -3.13 2.38
N SER A 85 3.01 -2.86 2.25
CA SER A 85 3.80 -3.23 1.08
C SER A 85 4.03 -4.74 0.97
N LEU A 86 4.04 -5.47 2.10
CA LEU A 86 4.10 -6.94 2.12
C LEU A 86 2.83 -7.62 1.57
N ILE A 87 1.75 -6.85 1.36
CA ILE A 87 0.46 -7.34 0.85
C ILE A 87 0.01 -6.46 -0.34
N PRO A 88 0.58 -6.66 -1.54
CA PRO A 88 0.24 -5.86 -2.73
C PRO A 88 -1.24 -5.99 -3.12
N GLU A 89 -1.86 -7.14 -2.82
CA GLU A 89 -3.28 -7.42 -3.01
C GLU A 89 -4.21 -6.64 -2.06
N GLY A 90 -3.65 -5.90 -1.10
CA GLY A 90 -4.38 -5.14 -0.10
C GLY A 90 -4.91 -5.96 1.06
N LEU A 91 -5.35 -5.25 2.09
CA LEU A 91 -5.89 -5.78 3.34
C LEU A 91 -7.42 -5.82 3.28
N ASN A 92 -8.01 -6.96 3.62
CA ASN A 92 -9.45 -7.08 3.83
C ASN A 92 -9.89 -6.29 5.07
N SER A 93 -9.07 -6.26 6.12
CA SER A 93 -9.35 -5.46 7.31
C SER A 93 -8.08 -5.06 8.07
N LEU A 94 -8.18 -3.92 8.75
CA LEU A 94 -7.27 -3.47 9.78
C LEU A 94 -7.86 -3.90 11.14
N LEU A 95 -7.24 -4.84 11.84
CA LEU A 95 -7.78 -5.34 13.11
C LEU A 95 -7.21 -4.55 14.26
N LEU A 96 -8.01 -3.68 14.88
CA LEU A 96 -7.60 -2.99 16.10
C LEU A 96 -7.81 -3.94 17.29
N VAL A 97 -6.70 -4.50 17.78
CA VAL A 97 -6.68 -5.48 18.85
C VAL A 97 -6.60 -4.79 20.21
N LEU A 98 -7.64 -4.98 21.01
CA LEU A 98 -7.80 -4.40 22.34
C LEU A 98 -8.03 -5.51 23.36
N LYS A 99 -7.55 -5.31 24.59
CA LYS A 99 -7.84 -6.23 25.69
C LYS A 99 -9.20 -5.89 26.30
N LEU A 100 -10.08 -6.88 26.45
CA LEU A 100 -11.35 -6.68 27.15
C LEU A 100 -11.10 -6.27 28.60
N GLY A 101 -11.82 -5.26 29.07
CA GLY A 101 -11.68 -4.72 30.43
C GLY A 101 -10.48 -3.79 30.64
N ASP A 102 -9.74 -3.43 29.58
CA ASP A 102 -8.67 -2.43 29.68
C ASP A 102 -9.26 -1.04 29.98
N ARG A 103 -8.83 -0.46 31.12
CA ARG A 103 -9.28 0.85 31.62
C ARG A 103 -8.44 2.02 31.08
N GLY A 104 -7.43 1.75 30.24
CA GLY A 104 -6.50 2.75 29.71
C GLY A 104 -7.09 3.67 28.64
N THR A 105 -8.22 4.35 28.92
CA THR A 105 -8.99 5.12 27.94
C THR A 105 -8.18 6.26 27.33
N LYS A 106 -7.37 6.99 28.10
CA LYS A 106 -6.57 8.11 27.58
C LYS A 106 -5.55 7.67 26.53
N GLU A 107 -4.66 6.76 26.90
CA GLU A 107 -3.63 6.25 25.99
C GLU A 107 -4.25 5.49 24.79
N LEU A 108 -5.36 4.77 25.03
CA LEU A 108 -6.11 4.14 23.94
C LEU A 108 -6.68 5.18 22.97
N ASN A 109 -7.24 6.27 23.48
CA ASN A 109 -7.74 7.36 22.66
C ASN A 109 -6.59 8.01 21.86
N GLU A 110 -5.43 8.25 22.49
CA GLU A 110 -4.23 8.75 21.81
C GLU A 110 -3.76 7.80 20.69
N THR A 111 -3.79 6.48 20.95
CA THR A 111 -3.49 5.45 19.94
C THR A 111 -4.47 5.51 18.76
N ILE A 112 -5.76 5.66 19.02
CA ILE A 112 -6.79 5.76 17.98
C ILE A 112 -6.58 7.02 17.15
N VAL A 113 -6.32 8.17 17.78
CA VAL A 113 -6.01 9.43 17.10
C VAL A 113 -4.77 9.27 16.22
N ALA A 114 -3.71 8.66 16.73
CA ALA A 114 -2.50 8.39 15.96
C ALA A 114 -2.79 7.51 14.74
N LEU A 115 -3.57 6.44 14.90
CA LEU A 115 -3.96 5.54 13.81
C LEU A 115 -4.79 6.26 12.74
N LYS A 116 -5.78 7.08 13.15
CA LYS A 116 -6.58 7.89 12.23
C LYS A 116 -5.73 8.84 11.40
N ASN A 117 -4.81 9.56 12.04
CA ASN A 117 -3.90 10.48 11.35
C ASN A 117 -2.85 9.75 10.48
N THR A 118 -2.56 8.48 10.77
CA THR A 118 -1.56 7.71 10.03
C THR A 118 -2.16 6.98 8.83
N LEU A 119 -3.23 6.21 9.06
CA LEU A 119 -3.84 5.34 8.05
C LEU A 119 -4.92 6.06 7.23
N GLY A 120 -5.35 7.23 7.72
CA GLY A 120 -6.39 8.07 7.15
C GLY A 120 -7.75 7.77 7.75
N ASP A 121 -8.30 8.72 8.48
CA ASP A 121 -9.49 8.58 9.33
C ASP A 121 -10.64 7.83 8.63
N SER A 122 -11.12 8.34 7.49
CA SER A 122 -12.21 7.72 6.74
C SER A 122 -11.89 6.32 6.19
N TYR A 123 -10.62 6.04 5.87
CA TYR A 123 -10.21 4.72 5.46
C TYR A 123 -10.09 3.79 6.67
N PHE A 124 -9.49 4.26 7.75
CA PHE A 124 -9.36 3.49 8.98
C PHE A 124 -10.75 3.07 9.49
N GLU A 125 -11.69 4.01 9.63
CA GLU A 125 -13.08 3.73 10.01
C GLU A 125 -13.76 2.71 9.07
N LYS A 126 -13.52 2.82 7.75
CA LYS A 126 -14.10 1.90 6.76
C LYS A 126 -13.54 0.48 6.84
N PHE A 127 -12.23 0.32 7.01
CA PHE A 127 -11.57 -0.99 6.96
C PHE A 127 -11.31 -1.61 8.33
N CYS A 128 -11.52 -0.86 9.42
CA CYS A 128 -11.26 -1.32 10.78
C CYS A 128 -12.34 -2.25 11.33
N ILE A 129 -11.90 -3.35 11.95
CA ILE A 129 -12.73 -4.21 12.79
C ILE A 129 -12.06 -4.27 14.17
N ILE A 130 -12.86 -4.12 15.23
CA ILE A 130 -12.35 -4.18 16.59
C ILE A 130 -12.25 -5.64 17.03
N ALA A 131 -11.06 -6.06 17.45
CA ALA A 131 -10.79 -7.39 17.95
C ALA A 131 -10.57 -7.31 19.47
N LEU A 132 -11.57 -7.67 20.26
CA LEU A 132 -11.47 -7.75 21.71
C LEU A 132 -10.86 -9.09 22.10
N THR A 133 -9.72 -9.09 22.78
CA THR A 133 -9.05 -10.30 23.27
C THR A 133 -9.47 -10.61 24.71
N HIS A 134 -9.06 -11.77 25.20
CA HIS A 134 -9.43 -12.29 26.52
C HIS A 134 -10.92 -12.64 26.64
N GLY A 135 -11.57 -13.00 25.53
CA GLY A 135 -12.90 -13.62 25.58
C GLY A 135 -12.90 -14.89 26.42
N ASP A 136 -11.76 -15.58 26.47
CA ASP A 136 -11.53 -16.77 27.30
C ASP A 136 -11.77 -16.52 28.82
N LEU A 137 -11.72 -15.25 29.26
CA LEU A 137 -11.86 -14.86 30.66
C LEU A 137 -13.23 -14.23 30.99
N CYS A 138 -14.15 -14.18 30.02
CA CYS A 138 -15.45 -13.54 30.21
C CYS A 138 -16.59 -14.51 29.83
N PRO A 139 -17.13 -15.27 30.80
CA PRO A 139 -18.16 -16.27 30.51
C PRO A 139 -19.49 -15.66 30.05
N ASP A 140 -19.78 -14.41 30.44
CA ASP A 140 -21.04 -13.73 30.15
C ASP A 140 -21.08 -13.09 28.75
N LEU A 141 -19.93 -13.00 28.07
CA LEU A 141 -19.82 -12.38 26.75
C LEU A 141 -19.41 -13.38 25.67
N ASN A 142 -20.04 -13.24 24.50
CA ASN A 142 -19.76 -14.02 23.31
C ASN A 142 -20.02 -13.21 22.04
N ASN A 143 -19.74 -13.80 20.87
CA ASN A 143 -19.87 -13.08 19.60
C ASN A 143 -21.34 -12.76 19.22
N ASN A 144 -22.33 -13.30 19.93
CA ASN A 144 -23.74 -12.96 19.73
C ASN A 144 -24.14 -11.70 20.49
N ASN A 145 -23.58 -11.44 21.68
CA ASN A 145 -23.97 -10.31 22.52
C ASN A 145 -22.93 -9.18 22.61
N ILE A 146 -21.67 -9.40 22.20
CA ILE A 146 -20.58 -8.41 22.36
C ILE A 146 -20.86 -7.07 21.66
N GLN A 147 -21.54 -7.11 20.50
CA GLN A 147 -21.90 -5.90 19.77
C GLN A 147 -22.91 -5.04 20.55
N GLN A 148 -23.89 -5.67 21.20
CA GLN A 148 -24.85 -4.98 22.05
C GLN A 148 -24.18 -4.48 23.33
N TRP A 149 -23.29 -5.28 23.91
CA TRP A 149 -22.49 -4.89 25.06
C TRP A 149 -21.69 -3.61 24.77
N CYS A 150 -21.01 -3.51 23.62
CA CYS A 150 -20.27 -2.30 23.21
C CYS A 150 -21.16 -1.08 22.91
N LYS A 151 -22.45 -1.28 22.58
CA LYS A 151 -23.41 -0.20 22.35
C LYS A 151 -23.99 0.36 23.65
N ASN A 152 -23.94 -0.41 24.74
CA ASN A 152 -24.41 0.07 26.04
C ASN A 152 -23.46 1.17 26.55
N LYS A 153 -24.05 2.32 26.91
CA LYS A 153 -23.33 3.51 27.36
C LYS A 153 -22.61 3.33 28.69
N GLU A 154 -22.99 2.33 29.48
CA GLU A 154 -22.34 2.00 30.75
C GLU A 154 -21.01 1.26 30.56
N ASN A 155 -20.81 0.60 29.41
CA ASN A 155 -19.64 -0.24 29.16
C ASN A 155 -18.51 0.50 28.43
N ILE A 156 -18.83 1.54 27.68
CA ILE A 156 -17.87 2.34 26.92
C ILE A 156 -18.08 3.82 27.24
N GLU A 157 -16.99 4.48 27.66
CA GLU A 157 -16.97 5.91 27.99
C GLU A 157 -17.54 6.77 26.84
N GLN A 158 -18.59 7.54 27.14
CA GLN A 158 -19.26 8.38 26.15
C GLN A 158 -18.38 9.54 25.74
N GLY A 159 -18.35 9.85 24.44
CA GLY A 159 -17.48 10.89 23.87
C GLY A 159 -16.01 10.50 23.71
N SER A 160 -15.62 9.27 24.09
CA SER A 160 -14.27 8.76 23.84
C SER A 160 -14.01 8.51 22.34
N GLU A 161 -12.73 8.52 21.96
CA GLU A 161 -12.30 8.15 20.60
C GLU A 161 -12.65 6.69 20.29
N LEU A 162 -12.60 5.81 21.29
CA LEU A 162 -13.04 4.43 21.15
C LEU A 162 -14.54 4.33 20.81
N GLN A 163 -15.39 5.02 21.56
CA GLN A 163 -16.83 5.05 21.29
C GLN A 163 -17.13 5.57 19.88
N THR A 164 -16.44 6.65 19.50
CA THR A 164 -16.57 7.26 18.17
C THR A 164 -16.14 6.28 17.08
N LEU A 165 -14.98 5.65 17.22
CA LEU A 165 -14.47 4.66 16.26
C LEU A 165 -15.41 3.45 16.14
N MET A 166 -15.88 2.89 17.27
CA MET A 166 -16.82 1.76 17.24
C MET A 166 -18.09 2.10 16.46
N SER A 167 -18.65 3.29 16.69
CA SER A 167 -19.82 3.78 15.96
C SER A 167 -19.54 3.92 14.46
N LYS A 168 -18.44 4.57 14.09
CA LYS A 168 -18.02 4.82 12.69
C LYS A 168 -17.68 3.54 11.94
N CYS A 169 -17.15 2.53 12.63
CA CYS A 169 -16.92 1.20 12.09
C CYS A 169 -18.19 0.33 12.05
N GLY A 170 -19.38 0.86 12.39
CA GLY A 170 -20.64 0.12 12.39
C GLY A 170 -20.73 -0.96 13.47
N TYR A 171 -19.99 -0.80 14.56
CA TYR A 171 -19.83 -1.79 15.63
C TYR A 171 -19.46 -3.19 15.12
N ARG A 172 -18.55 -3.25 14.13
CA ARG A 172 -17.89 -4.51 13.74
C ARG A 172 -16.90 -4.89 14.83
N VAL A 173 -17.36 -5.69 15.78
CA VAL A 173 -16.59 -6.14 16.95
C VAL A 173 -16.60 -7.66 16.99
N VAL A 174 -15.42 -8.23 17.21
CA VAL A 174 -15.21 -9.67 17.36
C VAL A 174 -14.57 -9.92 18.71
N LEU A 175 -15.12 -10.86 19.47
CA LEU A 175 -14.51 -11.40 20.67
C LEU A 175 -13.62 -12.60 20.29
N PHE A 176 -12.33 -12.46 20.58
CA PHE A 176 -11.30 -13.45 20.31
C PHE A 176 -11.03 -14.31 21.54
N TYR A 177 -11.15 -15.62 21.31
CA TYR A 177 -10.79 -16.69 22.22
C TYR A 177 -9.41 -17.22 21.81
N ASN A 178 -8.35 -16.64 22.40
CA ASN A 178 -6.98 -16.91 21.99
C ASN A 178 -6.36 -18.11 22.74
N LYS A 179 -7.07 -18.65 23.74
CA LYS A 179 -6.63 -19.80 24.55
C LYS A 179 -7.59 -20.99 24.45
N ASP A 180 -8.84 -20.76 24.07
CA ASP A 180 -9.87 -21.78 23.88
C ASP A 180 -9.92 -22.20 22.40
N GLU A 181 -9.37 -23.38 22.10
CA GLU A 181 -9.30 -23.92 20.74
C GLU A 181 -10.68 -24.26 20.15
N ASP A 182 -11.64 -24.66 21.00
CA ASP A 182 -12.99 -25.02 20.59
C ASP A 182 -13.77 -23.78 20.10
N LYS A 183 -13.48 -22.61 20.67
CA LYS A 183 -14.10 -21.34 20.27
C LYS A 183 -13.32 -20.54 19.22
N ARG A 184 -12.15 -21.02 18.79
CA ARG A 184 -11.36 -20.36 17.74
C ARG A 184 -12.16 -20.15 16.46
N GLU A 185 -12.88 -21.18 16.00
CA GLU A 185 -13.69 -21.08 14.78
C GLU A 185 -14.83 -20.07 14.93
N GLU A 186 -15.38 -19.90 16.13
CA GLU A 186 -16.40 -18.89 16.41
C GLU A 186 -15.87 -17.48 16.13
N SER A 187 -14.68 -17.15 16.64
CA SER A 187 -14.02 -15.86 16.41
C SER A 187 -13.75 -15.63 14.92
N VAL A 188 -13.23 -16.64 14.22
CA VAL A 188 -12.94 -16.55 12.78
C VAL A 188 -14.22 -16.36 11.96
N ARG A 189 -15.26 -17.17 12.23
CA ARG A 189 -16.56 -17.06 11.54
C ARG A 189 -17.20 -15.69 11.76
N LYS A 190 -17.16 -15.17 13.00
CA LYS A 190 -17.68 -13.84 13.31
C LYS A 190 -16.91 -12.76 12.56
N LEU A 191 -15.57 -12.82 12.54
CA LEU A 191 -14.75 -11.88 11.79
C LEU A 191 -15.11 -11.87 10.30
N LEU A 192 -15.17 -13.04 9.68
CA LEU A 192 -15.47 -13.16 8.26
C LEU A 192 -16.90 -12.71 7.90
N SER A 193 -17.85 -12.81 8.84
CA SER A 193 -19.21 -12.29 8.63
C SER A 193 -19.26 -10.78 8.33
N TYR A 194 -18.22 -10.03 8.74
CA TYR A 194 -18.10 -8.60 8.46
C TYR A 194 -17.39 -8.28 7.13
N ILE A 195 -16.85 -9.29 6.43
CA ILE A 195 -15.99 -9.10 5.26
C ILE A 195 -16.57 -9.85 4.06
N LYS A 196 -17.09 -9.10 3.09
CA LYS A 196 -17.53 -9.70 1.83
C LYS A 196 -16.31 -10.13 1.00
N PRO A 197 -16.30 -11.33 0.36
CA PRO A 197 -15.14 -11.85 -0.37
C PRO A 197 -14.54 -10.90 -1.43
N GLN A 198 -15.38 -10.11 -2.09
CA GLN A 198 -14.98 -9.16 -3.13
C GLN A 198 -15.10 -7.69 -2.70
N ALA A 199 -15.15 -7.43 -1.38
CA ALA A 199 -15.15 -6.07 -0.89
C ALA A 199 -13.86 -5.33 -1.29
N PRO A 200 -13.91 -4.00 -1.45
CA PRO A 200 -12.71 -3.19 -1.56
C PRO A 200 -11.74 -3.51 -0.42
N ARG A 201 -10.45 -3.45 -0.71
CA ARG A 201 -9.37 -3.67 0.26
C ARG A 201 -8.67 -2.35 0.57
N TYR A 202 -8.10 -2.23 1.77
CA TYR A 202 -7.16 -1.16 2.08
C TYR A 202 -5.84 -1.44 1.35
N THR A 203 -5.24 -0.42 0.72
CA THR A 203 -4.07 -0.60 -0.14
C THR A 203 -3.12 0.59 -0.01
N ASN A 204 -1.92 0.45 -0.55
CA ASN A 204 -0.95 1.55 -0.66
C ASN A 204 -1.54 2.82 -1.29
N LYS A 205 -2.50 2.71 -2.22
CA LYS A 205 -3.19 3.88 -2.79
C LYS A 205 -3.95 4.69 -1.73
N HIS A 206 -4.63 4.03 -0.80
CA HIS A 206 -5.35 4.69 0.29
C HIS A 206 -4.36 5.37 1.25
N PHE A 207 -3.30 4.64 1.62
CA PHE A 207 -2.25 5.14 2.49
C PHE A 207 -1.52 6.37 1.89
N LEU A 208 -1.23 6.37 0.60
CA LEU A 208 -0.59 7.48 -0.11
C LEU A 208 -1.52 8.69 -0.25
N LYS A 209 -2.83 8.49 -0.48
CA LYS A 209 -3.80 9.59 -0.53
C LYS A 209 -3.90 10.38 0.77
N HIS A 210 -3.54 9.79 1.90
CA HIS A 210 -3.54 10.46 3.21
C HIS A 210 -2.16 11.06 3.59
N ALA A 211 -1.19 11.07 2.67
CA ALA A 211 0.19 11.45 2.99
C ALA A 211 0.32 12.89 3.52
N ASP A 212 -0.39 13.86 2.94
CA ASP A 212 -0.23 15.28 3.33
C ASP A 212 -0.74 15.55 4.75
N ILE A 213 -1.91 15.01 5.10
CA ILE A 213 -2.49 15.11 6.45
C ILE A 213 -1.58 14.41 7.45
N ARG A 214 -1.15 13.19 7.13
CA ARG A 214 -0.20 12.42 7.96
C ARG A 214 1.10 13.17 8.19
N ASN A 215 1.69 13.76 7.15
CA ASN A 215 2.93 14.53 7.26
C ASN A 215 2.75 15.78 8.11
N THR A 216 1.60 16.45 7.99
CA THR A 216 1.24 17.60 8.84
C THR A 216 1.15 17.19 10.31
N TYR A 217 0.46 16.09 10.60
CA TYR A 217 0.36 15.53 11.96
C TYR A 217 1.73 15.17 12.55
N TYR A 218 2.58 14.46 11.82
CA TYR A 218 3.92 14.15 12.34
C TYR A 218 4.82 15.38 12.52
N THR A 219 4.59 16.42 11.71
CA THR A 219 5.30 17.70 11.86
C THR A 219 4.86 18.42 13.14
N SER A 220 3.56 18.44 13.45
CA SER A 220 3.08 19.02 14.71
C SER A 220 3.55 18.25 15.95
N LEU A 221 3.79 16.95 15.83
CA LEU A 221 4.42 16.13 16.86
C LEU A 221 5.95 16.30 16.97
N GLY A 222 6.57 17.05 16.05
CA GLY A 222 8.02 17.24 15.99
C GLY A 222 8.81 16.01 15.52
N LEU A 223 8.15 15.03 14.91
CA LEU A 223 8.72 13.73 14.53
C LEU A 223 9.32 13.70 13.12
N THR A 224 9.04 14.73 12.32
CA THR A 224 9.50 14.87 10.94
C THR A 224 10.45 16.02 10.72
N LYS A 225 11.05 16.64 11.77
CA LYS A 225 11.96 17.79 11.55
C LYS A 225 12.99 17.56 10.43
N PRO A 226 13.60 16.36 10.28
CA PRO A 226 14.42 16.04 9.11
C PRO A 226 13.60 15.77 7.84
N ARG A 227 12.56 14.93 7.88
CA ARG A 227 11.74 14.56 6.70
C ARG A 227 11.04 15.74 6.02
N ALA A 228 10.41 16.62 6.80
CA ALA A 228 9.68 17.78 6.27
C ALA A 228 10.66 18.79 5.64
N LYS A 229 11.83 19.00 6.27
CA LYS A 229 12.91 19.82 5.71
C LYS A 229 13.43 19.23 4.40
N ILE A 230 13.71 17.93 4.39
CA ILE A 230 14.20 17.20 3.20
C ILE A 230 13.15 17.24 2.08
N GLN A 231 11.87 16.96 2.37
CA GLN A 231 10.79 17.01 1.38
C GLN A 231 10.64 18.42 0.79
N LYS A 232 10.69 19.47 1.61
CA LYS A 232 10.59 20.87 1.15
C LYS A 232 11.78 21.26 0.27
N GLN A 233 13.00 20.87 0.64
CA GLN A 233 14.19 21.10 -0.17
C GLN A 233 14.10 20.32 -1.50
N LEU A 234 13.66 19.06 -1.46
CA LEU A 234 13.52 18.22 -2.64
C LEU A 234 12.47 18.75 -3.63
N SER A 235 11.32 19.25 -3.14
CA SER A 235 10.32 19.88 -4.00
C SER A 235 10.81 21.17 -4.63
N GLY A 236 11.57 21.99 -3.89
CA GLY A 236 12.17 23.22 -4.41
C GLY A 236 13.18 22.93 -5.52
N ILE A 237 14.08 21.98 -5.29
CA ILE A 237 15.07 21.55 -6.30
C ILE A 237 14.37 20.91 -7.50
N GLY A 238 13.33 20.09 -7.30
CA GLY A 238 12.55 19.51 -8.40
C GLY A 238 11.94 20.58 -9.31
N ALA A 239 11.34 21.64 -8.73
CA ALA A 239 10.82 22.76 -9.51
C ALA A 239 11.92 23.55 -10.24
N GLU A 240 13.11 23.73 -9.65
CA GLU A 240 14.26 24.32 -10.35
C GLU A 240 14.70 23.44 -11.54
N VAL A 241 14.70 22.12 -11.38
CA VAL A 241 15.04 21.15 -12.43
C VAL A 241 14.00 21.16 -13.56
N ASP A 242 12.72 21.19 -13.25
CA ASP A 242 11.64 21.21 -14.25
C ASP A 242 11.64 22.53 -15.07
N ASN A 243 12.17 23.62 -14.49
CA ASN A 243 12.34 24.91 -15.15
C ASN A 243 13.66 25.03 -15.95
N LEU A 244 14.51 24.00 -15.96
CA LEU A 244 15.68 23.97 -16.83
C LEU A 244 15.23 23.82 -18.29
N VAL A 245 15.00 24.95 -18.97
CA VAL A 245 14.64 24.97 -20.40
C VAL A 245 15.89 25.00 -21.30
N LYS A 246 17.00 25.57 -20.81
CA LYS A 246 18.29 25.65 -21.52
C LYS A 246 19.40 25.14 -20.62
N TYR A 247 20.29 24.32 -21.18
CA TYR A 247 21.46 23.82 -20.46
C TYR A 247 22.47 24.95 -20.24
N ASN A 248 22.63 25.37 -18.98
CA ASN A 248 23.72 26.21 -18.53
C ASN A 248 24.56 25.40 -17.54
N LYS A 249 25.84 25.18 -17.88
CA LYS A 249 26.75 24.36 -17.07
C LYS A 249 26.83 24.84 -15.61
N GLY A 250 26.82 26.15 -15.38
CA GLY A 250 26.85 26.71 -14.02
C GLY A 250 25.60 26.39 -13.19
N ASP A 251 24.42 26.43 -13.79
CA ASP A 251 23.15 26.11 -13.10
C ASP A 251 23.01 24.61 -12.85
N VAL A 252 23.47 23.79 -13.80
CA VAL A 252 23.52 22.33 -13.69
C VAL A 252 24.45 21.89 -12.56
N ASP A 253 25.68 22.41 -12.52
CA ASP A 253 26.65 22.09 -11.48
C ASP A 253 26.13 22.53 -10.09
N LYS A 254 25.48 23.69 -10.01
CA LYS A 254 24.84 24.20 -8.78
C LYS A 254 23.70 23.30 -8.30
N LEU A 255 22.86 22.78 -9.20
CA LEU A 255 21.77 21.86 -8.84
C LEU A 255 22.29 20.49 -8.40
N LEU A 256 23.34 19.98 -9.05
CA LEU A 256 23.99 18.73 -8.65
C LEU A 256 24.59 18.86 -7.24
N LEU A 257 25.26 19.98 -6.93
CA LEU A 257 25.78 20.26 -5.59
C LEU A 257 24.65 20.33 -4.53
N LYS A 258 23.53 21.00 -4.84
CA LYS A 258 22.35 21.02 -3.94
C LYS A 258 21.80 19.61 -3.66
N LEU A 259 21.79 18.73 -4.67
CA LEU A 259 21.33 17.34 -4.52
C LEU A 259 22.34 16.47 -3.73
N ASP A 260 23.65 16.72 -3.88
CA ASP A 260 24.69 16.06 -3.07
C ASP A 260 24.59 16.42 -1.58
N ASP A 261 24.41 17.70 -1.25
CA ASP A 261 24.22 18.13 0.14
C ASP A 261 22.91 17.61 0.75
N LEU A 262 21.86 17.45 -0.07
CA LEU A 262 20.61 16.86 0.38
C LEU A 262 20.77 15.37 0.70
N LEU A 263 21.57 14.61 -0.08
CA LEU A 263 21.89 13.21 0.24
C LEU A 263 22.63 13.06 1.56
N LYS A 264 23.64 13.91 1.84
CA LYS A 264 24.33 13.91 3.13
C LYS A 264 23.36 14.17 4.29
N THR A 265 22.48 15.15 4.12
CA THR A 265 21.44 15.47 5.12
C THR A 265 20.51 14.26 5.36
N ILE A 266 20.15 13.53 4.30
CA ILE A 266 19.35 12.30 4.39
C ILE A 266 20.11 11.20 5.13
N GLU A 267 21.39 11.00 4.84
CA GLU A 267 22.23 9.98 5.49
C GLU A 267 22.39 10.26 6.99
N GLU A 268 22.70 11.49 7.38
CA GLU A 268 22.77 11.91 8.78
C GLU A 268 21.44 11.73 9.51
N ALA A 269 20.34 12.12 8.88
CA ALA A 269 19.00 11.96 9.43
C ALA A 269 18.56 10.49 9.53
N SER A 270 19.07 9.63 8.64
CA SER A 270 18.77 8.19 8.63
C SER A 270 19.46 7.41 9.75
N LYS A 271 20.51 7.96 10.37
CA LYS A 271 21.30 7.31 11.44
C LYS A 271 21.72 5.86 11.10
N GLY A 272 22.01 5.58 9.83
CA GLY A 272 22.41 4.25 9.35
C GLY A 272 21.25 3.25 9.16
N THR A 273 20.00 3.71 9.16
CA THR A 273 18.81 2.90 8.87
C THR A 273 18.31 3.12 7.44
N ASP A 274 17.48 2.20 6.94
CA ASP A 274 16.75 2.26 5.66
C ASP A 274 15.54 3.23 5.70
N ALA A 275 15.30 3.88 6.85
CA ALA A 275 14.10 4.68 7.08
C ALA A 275 13.91 5.85 6.09
N MET A 276 14.94 6.28 5.36
CA MET A 276 14.89 7.42 4.43
C MET A 276 15.24 7.07 2.97
N ASP A 277 15.25 5.79 2.63
CA ASP A 277 15.70 5.33 1.30
C ASP A 277 14.79 5.80 0.15
N ASP A 278 13.51 6.08 0.44
CA ASP A 278 12.58 6.71 -0.50
C ASP A 278 13.07 8.09 -0.99
N PHE A 279 13.67 8.87 -0.09
CA PHE A 279 14.26 10.17 -0.44
C PHE A 279 15.56 10.01 -1.22
N LYS A 280 16.42 9.05 -0.84
CA LYS A 280 17.65 8.75 -1.59
C LYS A 280 17.32 8.36 -3.03
N PHE A 281 16.30 7.53 -3.24
CA PHE A 281 15.83 7.13 -4.55
C PHE A 281 15.41 8.34 -5.41
N ARG A 282 14.56 9.24 -4.86
CA ARG A 282 14.09 10.44 -5.58
C ARG A 282 15.23 11.42 -5.90
N VAL A 283 16.19 11.59 -5.00
CA VAL A 283 17.37 12.43 -5.28
C VAL A 283 18.17 11.87 -6.45
N ASN A 284 18.40 10.56 -6.48
CA ASN A 284 19.12 9.91 -7.56
C ASN A 284 18.37 10.00 -8.91
N GLU A 285 17.05 9.94 -8.89
CA GLU A 285 16.23 10.16 -10.10
C GLU A 285 16.41 11.58 -10.66
N LEU A 286 16.39 12.61 -9.81
CA LEU A 286 16.63 14.00 -10.23
C LEU A 286 18.06 14.19 -10.76
N LYS A 287 19.06 13.60 -10.11
CA LYS A 287 20.45 13.63 -10.61
C LYS A 287 20.56 13.01 -12.00
N ALA A 288 19.88 11.89 -12.24
CA ALA A 288 19.87 11.25 -13.55
C ALA A 288 19.20 12.16 -14.60
N LYS A 289 18.07 12.80 -14.27
CA LYS A 289 17.38 13.77 -15.15
C LYS A 289 18.28 14.94 -15.53
N ILE A 290 19.00 15.53 -14.56
CA ILE A 290 19.93 16.64 -14.83
C ILE A 290 21.11 16.19 -15.71
N LYS A 291 21.71 15.03 -15.41
CA LYS A 291 22.85 14.50 -16.18
C LYS A 291 22.48 14.15 -17.62
N ASN A 292 21.26 13.67 -17.83
CA ASN A 292 20.71 13.32 -19.13
C ASN A 292 20.06 14.51 -19.85
N HIS A 293 20.10 15.71 -19.26
CA HIS A 293 19.55 16.91 -19.91
C HIS A 293 20.37 17.23 -21.17
N PRO A 294 19.72 17.48 -22.33
CA PRO A 294 20.43 17.79 -23.57
C PRO A 294 21.35 19.00 -23.39
N LYS A 295 22.64 18.83 -23.68
CA LYS A 295 23.68 19.87 -23.52
C LYS A 295 23.59 20.96 -24.58
N ASP A 296 22.99 20.62 -25.71
CA ASP A 296 22.86 21.48 -26.86
C ASP A 296 21.37 21.62 -27.16
N GLY A 297 20.88 22.83 -27.42
CA GLY A 297 19.48 23.11 -27.80
C GLY A 297 19.04 22.48 -29.13
N LYS A 298 19.61 21.36 -29.54
CA LYS A 298 19.15 20.50 -30.63
C LYS A 298 18.49 19.28 -29.99
N GLY A 299 17.16 19.22 -30.12
CA GLY A 299 16.36 18.09 -29.66
C GLY A 299 16.97 16.78 -30.11
N GLY A 300 17.14 15.86 -29.16
CA GLY A 300 17.74 14.55 -29.39
C GLY A 300 16.98 13.77 -30.45
N THR A 301 17.75 13.17 -31.36
CA THR A 301 17.33 12.16 -32.32
C THR A 301 16.72 10.96 -31.60
N VAL A 302 15.53 10.56 -32.07
CA VAL A 302 14.75 9.42 -31.60
C VAL A 302 15.55 8.12 -31.76
N THR A 303 15.73 7.37 -30.66
CA THR A 303 16.14 5.96 -30.72
C THR A 303 14.94 5.11 -31.14
N GLN A 304 15.06 4.40 -32.26
CA GLN A 304 14.10 3.37 -32.67
C GLN A 304 14.36 2.09 -31.88
N GLU A 305 13.45 1.70 -30.99
CA GLU A 305 13.41 0.33 -30.45
C GLU A 305 12.36 -0.50 -31.19
N LYS A 306 12.81 -1.52 -31.93
CA LYS A 306 11.94 -2.55 -32.50
C LYS A 306 11.73 -3.65 -31.46
N ILE A 307 10.53 -3.74 -30.90
CA ILE A 307 10.16 -4.86 -30.03
C ILE A 307 9.48 -5.93 -30.88
N HIS A 308 10.12 -7.10 -31.02
CA HIS A 308 9.51 -8.27 -31.63
C HIS A 308 8.73 -9.05 -30.56
N LEU A 309 7.41 -9.14 -30.71
CA LEU A 309 6.56 -10.01 -29.89
C LEU A 309 5.93 -11.07 -30.79
N GLY A 310 6.40 -12.31 -30.69
CA GLY A 310 5.78 -13.46 -31.37
C GLY A 310 6.58 -14.77 -31.30
N ARG A 311 5.87 -15.89 -31.18
CA ARG A 311 6.37 -17.25 -31.44
C ARG A 311 6.52 -17.44 -32.96
N LYS A 312 7.51 -18.24 -33.40
CA LYS A 312 7.83 -18.51 -34.82
C LYS A 312 6.56 -18.70 -35.67
N GLY A 313 6.34 -17.81 -36.64
CA GLY A 313 5.33 -17.97 -37.70
C GLY A 313 4.24 -16.89 -37.80
N CYS A 314 4.05 -16.03 -36.80
CA CYS A 314 3.08 -14.93 -36.89
C CYS A 314 3.55 -13.74 -36.02
N GLY A 315 4.18 -12.74 -36.64
CA GLY A 315 4.74 -11.59 -35.93
C GLY A 315 3.81 -10.38 -35.97
N ILE A 316 3.58 -9.74 -34.82
CA ILE A 316 3.02 -8.38 -34.75
C ILE A 316 4.20 -7.43 -34.59
N VAL A 317 4.38 -6.51 -35.55
CA VAL A 317 5.38 -5.44 -35.47
C VAL A 317 4.70 -4.21 -34.92
N ILE A 318 5.07 -3.81 -33.70
CA ILE A 318 4.59 -2.56 -33.09
C ILE A 318 5.69 -1.51 -33.25
N THR A 319 5.42 -0.46 -34.02
CA THR A 319 6.32 0.69 -34.18
C THR A 319 5.83 1.83 -33.30
N LEU A 320 6.58 2.16 -32.25
CA LEU A 320 6.29 3.32 -31.40
C LEU A 320 7.08 4.53 -31.92
N VAL A 321 6.38 5.60 -32.28
CA VAL A 321 6.98 6.88 -32.67
C VAL A 321 6.58 7.92 -31.62
N GLY A 322 7.53 8.37 -30.81
CA GLY A 322 7.33 9.49 -29.89
C GLY A 322 7.66 10.80 -30.58
N VAL A 323 6.69 11.73 -30.67
CA VAL A 323 6.92 13.10 -31.13
C VAL A 323 6.74 14.05 -29.95
N ALA A 324 7.81 14.74 -29.56
CA ALA A 324 7.74 15.79 -28.55
C ALA A 324 7.77 17.17 -29.23
N GLY A 325 6.60 17.81 -29.33
CA GLY A 325 6.46 19.17 -29.85
C GLY A 325 5.10 19.40 -30.48
N GLY A 326 4.35 20.36 -29.95
CA GLY A 326 3.03 20.72 -30.44
C GLY A 326 3.10 21.30 -31.86
N CYS A 327 2.73 20.49 -32.85
CA CYS A 327 2.10 20.92 -34.09
C CYS A 327 1.42 19.69 -34.68
N CYS A 328 0.11 19.79 -34.92
CA CYS A 328 -0.64 18.77 -35.64
C CYS A 328 -0.09 18.67 -37.07
N ALA A 329 0.70 17.65 -37.35
CA ALA A 329 1.04 17.26 -38.71
C ALA A 329 0.65 15.79 -38.91
N SER A 330 -0.22 15.56 -39.90
CA SER A 330 -0.67 14.24 -40.34
C SER A 330 0.54 13.43 -40.86
N VAL A 331 0.91 12.35 -40.18
CA VAL A 331 1.92 11.41 -40.68
C VAL A 331 1.25 10.47 -41.68
N PRO A 332 1.73 10.32 -42.93
CA PRO A 332 1.16 9.36 -43.87
C PRO A 332 1.47 7.93 -43.41
N LEU A 333 0.48 7.02 -43.50
CA LEU A 333 0.73 5.59 -43.34
C LEU A 333 1.63 5.11 -44.49
N ALA A 334 2.89 4.81 -44.20
CA ALA A 334 3.72 4.02 -45.10
C ALA A 334 3.40 2.53 -44.89
N ASN A 335 2.81 1.89 -45.90
CA ASN A 335 2.64 0.44 -45.94
C ASN A 335 4.02 -0.23 -46.07
N THR A 336 4.49 -0.89 -45.01
CA THR A 336 5.62 -1.81 -45.09
C THR A 336 5.13 -3.18 -45.54
N ARG A 337 5.48 -3.58 -46.77
CA ARG A 337 5.38 -4.98 -47.22
C ARG A 337 6.49 -5.79 -46.56
N VAL A 338 6.13 -6.93 -45.96
CA VAL A 338 7.07 -7.98 -45.55
C VAL A 338 6.84 -9.15 -46.49
N ASP A 339 7.90 -9.67 -47.09
CA ASP A 339 7.83 -10.85 -47.95
C ASP A 339 7.38 -12.06 -47.14
N GLY A 340 6.31 -12.71 -47.63
CA GLY A 340 5.73 -13.90 -47.01
C GLY A 340 4.30 -13.71 -46.50
N GLY A 341 3.35 -13.51 -47.41
CA GLY A 341 1.94 -13.95 -47.31
C GLY A 341 1.05 -13.52 -46.14
N ALA A 342 1.52 -12.77 -45.14
CA ALA A 342 0.74 -12.35 -43.98
C ALA A 342 0.43 -10.85 -44.00
N LEU A 343 -0.87 -10.50 -43.94
CA LEU A 343 -1.36 -9.13 -43.74
C LEU A 343 -0.94 -8.61 -42.36
N ALA A 344 0.09 -7.75 -42.32
CA ALA A 344 0.46 -7.02 -41.11
C ALA A 344 -0.45 -5.79 -40.93
N PHE A 345 -1.22 -5.76 -39.84
CA PHE A 345 -1.93 -4.56 -39.42
C PHE A 345 -0.97 -3.68 -38.61
N GLY A 346 -0.43 -2.63 -39.22
CA GLY A 346 0.34 -1.60 -38.52
C GLY A 346 -0.58 -0.68 -37.73
N ILE A 347 -0.45 -0.65 -36.40
CA ILE A 347 -1.11 0.35 -35.55
C ILE A 347 -0.07 1.43 -35.22
N THR A 348 -0.20 2.61 -35.81
CA THR A 348 0.58 3.79 -35.45
C THR A 348 -0.18 4.55 -34.36
N LEU A 349 0.35 4.58 -33.13
CA LEU A 349 -0.20 5.36 -32.02
C LEU A 349 0.65 6.63 -31.84
N GLY A 350 0.07 7.79 -32.14
CA GLY A 350 0.65 9.08 -31.79
C GLY A 350 0.53 9.32 -30.28
N ILE A 351 1.66 9.54 -29.60
CA ILE A 351 1.70 9.75 -28.16
C ILE A 351 1.77 11.25 -27.87
N ALA A 352 0.68 11.81 -27.33
CA ALA A 352 0.76 13.06 -26.57
C ALA A 352 1.15 12.72 -25.12
N CYS A 353 2.16 13.42 -24.60
CA CYS A 353 2.77 13.14 -23.30
C CYS A 353 1.74 13.25 -22.16
N GLY A 354 1.49 12.16 -21.42
CA GLY A 354 0.64 12.21 -20.22
C GLY A 354 -0.04 10.92 -19.73
N ILE A 355 -0.05 9.80 -20.48
CA ILE A 355 -0.86 8.62 -20.10
C ILE A 355 -0.03 7.33 -20.07
N GLY A 356 0.94 7.23 -19.15
CA GLY A 356 1.82 6.05 -19.04
C GLY A 356 1.16 4.77 -18.49
N LEU A 357 0.09 4.87 -17.70
CA LEU A 357 -0.55 3.70 -17.04
C LEU A 357 -1.82 3.20 -17.74
N GLY A 358 -2.44 4.02 -18.60
CA GLY A 358 -3.62 3.63 -19.38
C GLY A 358 -3.28 2.73 -20.57
N LEU A 359 -2.12 2.96 -21.19
CA LEU A 359 -1.69 2.28 -22.42
C LEU A 359 -1.34 0.79 -22.21
N VAL A 360 -0.71 0.43 -21.10
CA VAL A 360 -0.43 -0.98 -20.76
C VAL A 360 -1.73 -1.77 -20.60
N LYS A 361 -2.74 -1.15 -19.97
CA LYS A 361 -4.08 -1.75 -19.83
C LYS A 361 -4.82 -1.84 -21.15
N LEU A 362 -4.71 -0.84 -22.03
CA LEU A 362 -5.33 -0.86 -23.35
C LEU A 362 -4.71 -1.94 -24.24
N CYS A 363 -3.38 -2.05 -24.28
CA CYS A 363 -2.67 -3.08 -25.03
C CYS A 363 -2.97 -4.49 -24.50
N SER A 364 -3.01 -4.69 -23.18
CA SER A 364 -3.41 -5.96 -22.56
C SER A 364 -4.86 -6.34 -22.90
N LYS A 365 -5.76 -5.35 -22.95
CA LYS A 365 -7.18 -5.57 -23.27
C LYS A 365 -7.41 -5.84 -24.76
N LEU A 366 -6.68 -5.16 -25.64
CA LEU A 366 -6.67 -5.43 -27.08
C LEU A 366 -6.09 -6.81 -27.40
N PHE A 367 -5.02 -7.22 -26.70
CA PHE A 367 -4.45 -8.56 -26.82
C PHE A 367 -5.44 -9.65 -26.37
N SER A 368 -6.14 -9.41 -25.26
CA SER A 368 -7.18 -10.31 -24.75
C SER A 368 -8.38 -10.42 -25.71
N LEU A 369 -8.79 -9.31 -26.33
CA LEU A 369 -9.86 -9.30 -27.34
C LEU A 369 -9.44 -10.00 -28.64
N TYR A 370 -8.17 -9.88 -29.03
CA TYR A 370 -7.61 -10.60 -30.17
C TYR A 370 -7.57 -12.12 -29.92
N GLU A 371 -7.07 -12.55 -28.75
CA GLU A 371 -7.10 -13.96 -28.30
C GLU A 371 -8.53 -14.53 -28.30
N ALA A 372 -9.50 -13.77 -27.78
CA ALA A 372 -10.90 -14.17 -27.77
C ALA A 372 -11.48 -14.32 -29.18
N ARG A 373 -11.08 -13.46 -30.12
CA ARG A 373 -11.54 -13.50 -31.52
C ARG A 373 -10.87 -14.59 -32.35
N GLN A 374 -9.65 -15.01 -32.00
CA GLN A 374 -8.99 -16.16 -32.63
C GLN A 374 -9.60 -17.48 -32.13
N ARG A 375 -10.06 -17.56 -30.88
CA ARG A 375 -10.77 -18.74 -30.36
C ARG A 375 -12.14 -18.95 -31.00
N THR A 376 -12.86 -17.88 -31.36
CA THR A 376 -14.16 -17.99 -32.05
C THR A 376 -14.05 -18.32 -33.55
N ARG A 377 -12.89 -18.12 -34.17
CA ARG A 377 -12.64 -18.50 -35.58
C ARG A 377 -12.20 -19.96 -35.77
N ASN A 378 -11.76 -20.63 -34.71
CA ASN A 378 -11.25 -22.01 -34.77
C ASN A 378 -12.26 -23.09 -34.33
N HIS A 379 -13.55 -22.76 -34.21
CA HIS A 379 -14.61 -23.77 -34.13
C HIS A 379 -15.18 -24.04 -35.54
N PRO A 380 -14.98 -25.24 -36.11
CA PRO A 380 -15.77 -25.68 -37.25
C PRO A 380 -17.22 -25.85 -36.78
N THR A 381 -18.16 -25.26 -37.49
CA THR A 381 -19.54 -25.76 -37.52
C THR A 381 -19.51 -27.24 -37.86
N MET A 382 -19.91 -28.08 -36.91
CA MET A 382 -20.55 -29.37 -37.19
C MET A 382 -22.03 -29.22 -36.93
#